data_AF-A0A7Y6NSL4-F1
#
_entry.id   AF-A0A7Y6NSL4-F1
#
_cell.length_a   1.000
_cell.length_b   1.000
_cell.length_c   1.000
_cell.angle_alpha   90.00
_cell.angle_beta   90.00
_cell.angle_gamma   90.00
#
_symmetry.space_group_name_H-M   'P 1'
#
loop_
_entity.id
_entity.type
_entity.pdbx_description
1 polymer ?
#
loop_
_entity_poly.entity_id
_entity_poly.type
_entity_poly.pdbx_seq_one_letter_code
_entity_poly.pdbx_strand_id
1 'polypeptide(L)'
;MKYGRSLVDLATELERQLATKQDMIVPTPLMHHVTSESGSSVLNIETSDGVRTFRTTENCRRQLADRLKIPYAYFERMRAEQPTLLDRNIDTWLHSQPEQRMVRTLDGNARAFLSDRYRRLDNYDLLAHVYPMLRELPGARVESCEVTDSRMYLKVVTSRVQFELQPGDVVHAGVVISNSETGQGSLSVSPLIFRLLCSNGLIAADQAMRKTHIGRMTETSHDEVTFFKEDTLAADDAAFFLKVRDTVQAAVSQATFSLIAERMRKTMGIKLVGDPVKSVERLAVKYLLQEHEKAGVLRTLIKDGDLTGFGLVNAVTGYAQEVDLYDRSTELEAIGGRLLDQGAKEWSELAEAA
;
A
#
# COMPACT_ATOMS: atom_id res chain seq x y z
N MET A 1 -5.89 -1.47 15.43
CA MET A 1 -5.52 -1.67 14.02
C MET A 1 -5.72 -3.14 13.71
N LYS A 2 -5.90 -3.53 12.45
CA LYS A 2 -5.99 -4.96 12.13
C LYS A 2 -4.64 -5.63 12.41
N TYR A 3 -4.68 -6.73 13.16
CA TYR A 3 -3.54 -7.61 13.37
C TYR A 3 -3.39 -8.53 12.15
N GLY A 4 -2.21 -8.51 11.55
CA GLY A 4 -1.83 -9.46 10.51
C GLY A 4 -1.11 -10.67 11.09
N ARG A 5 -0.17 -11.21 10.32
CA ARG A 5 0.72 -12.29 10.72
C ARG A 5 1.66 -11.88 11.86
N SER A 6 2.21 -12.87 12.56
CA SER A 6 3.38 -12.63 13.40
C SER A 6 4.59 -12.27 12.53
N LEU A 7 5.60 -11.61 13.12
CA LEU A 7 6.83 -11.30 12.38
C LEU A 7 7.54 -12.57 11.87
N VAL A 8 7.48 -13.66 12.63
CA VAL A 8 8.08 -14.95 12.24
C VAL A 8 7.34 -15.52 11.03
N ASP A 9 6.00 -15.53 11.07
CA ASP A 9 5.20 -16.03 9.96
C ASP A 9 5.34 -15.16 8.70
N LEU A 10 5.52 -13.84 8.86
CA LEU A 10 5.86 -12.95 7.76
C LEU A 10 7.21 -13.34 7.14
N ALA A 11 8.25 -13.51 7.96
CA ALA A 11 9.58 -13.90 7.48
C ALA A 11 9.54 -15.25 6.75
N THR A 12 8.87 -16.25 7.32
CA THR A 12 8.68 -17.56 6.68
C THR A 12 7.94 -17.47 5.35
N GLU A 13 6.88 -16.64 5.27
CA GLU A 13 6.18 -16.44 3.99
C GLU A 13 7.06 -15.73 2.96
N LEU A 14 7.88 -14.75 3.35
CA LEU A 14 8.80 -14.09 2.43
C LEU A 14 9.89 -15.02 1.92
N GLU A 15 10.44 -15.89 2.78
CA GLU A 15 11.41 -16.93 2.38
C GLU A 15 10.77 -17.92 1.38
N ARG A 16 9.54 -18.35 1.64
CA ARG A 16 8.79 -19.22 0.74
C ARG A 16 8.53 -18.56 -0.62
N GLN A 17 8.16 -17.27 -0.62
CA GLN A 17 7.99 -16.50 -1.85
C GLN A 17 9.32 -16.38 -2.60
N LEU A 18 10.42 -16.08 -1.91
CA LEU A 18 11.74 -15.97 -2.52
C LEU A 18 12.17 -17.27 -3.21
N ALA A 19 11.84 -18.44 -2.64
CA ALA A 19 12.17 -19.74 -3.22
C ALA A 19 11.47 -20.06 -4.55
N THR A 20 10.32 -19.43 -4.82
CA THR A 20 9.48 -19.73 -6.01
C THR A 20 9.32 -18.54 -6.95
N LYS A 21 9.65 -17.33 -6.48
CA LYS A 21 9.58 -16.08 -7.24
C LYS A 21 10.61 -16.08 -8.35
N GLN A 22 10.17 -15.74 -9.55
CA GLN A 22 11.06 -15.57 -10.70
C GLN A 22 10.65 -14.35 -11.50
N ASP A 23 11.63 -13.53 -11.86
CA ASP A 23 11.46 -12.42 -12.79
C ASP A 23 12.00 -12.82 -14.16
N MET A 24 11.17 -12.67 -15.19
CA MET A 24 11.55 -12.92 -16.57
C MET A 24 11.48 -11.61 -17.36
N ILE A 25 12.59 -11.19 -17.98
CA ILE A 25 12.57 -10.13 -19.00
C ILE A 25 12.31 -10.81 -20.34
N VAL A 26 11.18 -10.48 -20.96
CA VAL A 26 10.65 -11.21 -22.10
C VAL A 26 10.22 -10.19 -23.17
N PRO A 27 10.67 -10.37 -24.42
CA PRO A 27 10.10 -9.66 -25.56
C PRO A 27 8.61 -9.98 -25.70
N THR A 28 7.76 -8.97 -25.82
CA THR A 28 6.30 -9.17 -25.96
C THR A 28 5.87 -10.10 -27.09
N PRO A 29 6.57 -10.24 -28.24
CA PRO A 29 6.20 -11.23 -29.26
C PRO A 29 6.42 -12.69 -28.88
N LEU A 30 7.11 -12.97 -27.75
CA LEU A 30 7.25 -14.34 -27.22
C LEU A 30 6.17 -14.66 -26.18
N MET A 31 5.21 -13.77 -26.00
CA MET A 31 4.12 -13.91 -25.05
C MET A 31 2.80 -14.14 -25.78
N HIS A 32 2.04 -15.12 -25.31
CA HIS A 32 0.69 -15.40 -25.81
C HIS A 32 -0.29 -15.48 -24.65
N HIS A 33 -1.37 -14.71 -24.73
CA HIS A 33 -2.44 -14.76 -23.76
C HIS A 33 -3.47 -15.80 -24.20
N VAL A 34 -3.77 -16.76 -23.34
CA VAL A 34 -4.72 -17.83 -23.64
C VAL A 34 -5.78 -17.91 -22.55
N THR A 35 -7.04 -17.92 -22.95
CA THR A 35 -8.19 -17.95 -22.06
C THR A 35 -9.07 -19.16 -22.39
N SER A 36 -9.27 -20.01 -21.39
CA SER A 36 -10.21 -21.14 -21.50
C SER A 36 -11.68 -20.67 -21.54
N GLU A 37 -12.58 -21.55 -21.96
CA GLU A 37 -14.03 -21.27 -21.98
C GLU A 37 -14.61 -20.94 -20.59
N SER A 38 -13.96 -21.41 -19.51
CA SER A 38 -14.35 -21.07 -18.13
C SER A 38 -13.84 -19.69 -17.69
N GLY A 39 -13.18 -18.95 -18.59
CA GLY A 39 -12.55 -17.66 -18.34
C GLY A 39 -11.21 -17.75 -17.62
N SER A 40 -10.69 -18.93 -17.27
CA SER A 40 -9.34 -19.02 -16.70
C SER A 40 -8.31 -18.63 -17.76
N SER A 41 -7.52 -17.59 -17.47
CA SER A 41 -6.49 -17.05 -18.38
C SER A 41 -5.09 -17.41 -17.90
N VAL A 42 -4.22 -17.66 -18.87
CA VAL A 42 -2.79 -17.93 -18.70
C VAL A 42 -1.97 -17.06 -19.65
N LEU A 43 -0.73 -16.78 -19.25
CA LEU A 43 0.29 -16.19 -20.09
C LEU A 43 1.30 -17.28 -20.44
N ASN A 44 1.34 -17.65 -21.71
CA ASN A 44 2.34 -18.55 -22.26
C ASN A 44 3.56 -17.73 -22.70
N ILE A 45 4.74 -18.16 -22.28
CA ILE A 45 6.01 -17.51 -22.60
C ILE A 45 6.89 -18.54 -23.31
N GLU A 46 7.28 -18.24 -24.54
CA GLU A 46 8.24 -19.03 -25.29
C GLU A 46 9.65 -18.81 -24.74
N THR A 47 10.31 -19.89 -24.30
CA THR A 47 11.71 -19.88 -23.87
C THR A 47 12.52 -20.88 -24.71
N SER A 48 13.85 -20.86 -24.56
CA SER A 48 14.74 -21.84 -25.22
C SER A 48 14.40 -23.29 -24.88
N ASP A 49 13.84 -23.51 -23.70
CA ASP A 49 13.57 -24.84 -23.13
C ASP A 49 12.12 -25.28 -23.37
N GLY A 50 11.33 -24.47 -24.11
CA GLY A 50 9.93 -24.72 -24.44
C GLY A 50 8.98 -23.62 -23.97
N VAL A 51 7.68 -23.89 -24.04
CA VAL A 51 6.65 -22.95 -23.60
C VAL A 51 6.43 -23.09 -22.09
N ARG A 52 6.62 -22.00 -21.35
CA ARG A 52 6.25 -21.91 -19.92
C ARG A 52 4.88 -21.26 -19.79
N THR A 53 3.97 -21.91 -19.07
CA THR A 53 2.60 -21.43 -18.85
C THR A 53 2.41 -20.93 -17.43
N PHE A 54 1.92 -19.70 -17.29
CA PHE A 54 1.64 -19.10 -15.99
C PHE A 54 0.20 -18.63 -15.91
N ARG A 55 -0.53 -18.99 -14.86
CA ARG A 55 -1.89 -18.47 -14.65
C ARG A 55 -1.82 -16.97 -14.36
N THR A 56 -2.65 -16.17 -15.03
CA THR A 56 -2.65 -14.72 -14.81
C THR A 56 -3.45 -14.38 -13.56
N THR A 57 -2.84 -13.62 -12.65
CA THR A 57 -3.56 -12.98 -11.54
C THR A 57 -4.39 -11.79 -12.03
N GLU A 58 -5.33 -11.31 -11.21
CA GLU A 58 -6.10 -10.08 -11.53
C GLU A 58 -5.17 -8.88 -11.77
N ASN A 59 -4.13 -8.72 -10.94
CA ASN A 59 -3.17 -7.63 -11.08
C ASN A 59 -2.42 -7.70 -12.42
N CYS A 60 -1.94 -8.89 -12.81
CA CYS A 60 -1.31 -9.10 -14.10
C CYS A 60 -2.26 -8.74 -15.26
N ARG A 61 -3.52 -9.18 -15.21
CA ARG A 61 -4.53 -8.84 -16.24
C ARG A 61 -4.81 -7.33 -16.30
N ARG A 62 -4.89 -6.67 -15.15
CA ARG A 62 -5.08 -5.21 -15.06
C ARG A 62 -3.91 -4.45 -15.68
N GLN A 63 -2.68 -4.90 -15.41
CA GLN A 63 -1.47 -4.29 -15.97
C GLN A 63 -1.33 -4.52 -17.48
N LEU A 64 -1.66 -5.72 -17.95
CA LEU A 64 -1.77 -6.01 -19.37
C LEU A 64 -2.80 -5.07 -20.02
N ALA A 65 -4.01 -5.01 -19.46
CA ALA A 65 -5.08 -4.15 -19.98
C ALA A 65 -4.65 -2.68 -20.04
N ASP A 66 -4.06 -2.15 -18.97
CA ASP A 66 -3.55 -0.78 -18.92
C ASP A 66 -2.47 -0.52 -19.97
N ARG A 67 -1.46 -1.40 -20.08
CA ARG A 67 -0.38 -1.24 -21.06
C ARG A 67 -0.90 -1.29 -22.49
N LEU A 68 -1.87 -2.15 -22.77
CA LEU A 68 -2.48 -2.30 -24.09
C LEU A 68 -3.59 -1.27 -24.34
N LYS A 69 -3.87 -0.37 -23.38
CA LYS A 69 -4.93 0.64 -23.44
C LYS A 69 -6.32 0.04 -23.64
N ILE A 70 -6.55 -1.15 -23.09
CA ILE A 70 -7.83 -1.85 -23.08
C ILE A 70 -8.54 -1.50 -21.77
N PRO A 71 -9.74 -0.91 -21.79
CA PRO A 71 -10.51 -0.69 -20.57
C PRO A 71 -10.71 -2.00 -19.79
N TYR A 72 -10.34 -2.02 -18.51
CA TYR A 72 -10.30 -3.26 -17.74
C TYR A 72 -11.66 -3.96 -17.62
N ALA A 73 -12.76 -3.20 -17.49
CA ALA A 73 -14.10 -3.79 -17.50
C ALA A 73 -14.42 -4.50 -18.82
N TYR A 74 -13.93 -3.97 -19.95
CA TYR A 74 -14.08 -4.61 -21.25
C TYR A 74 -13.17 -5.84 -21.39
N PHE A 75 -11.96 -5.78 -20.86
CA PHE A 75 -11.06 -6.94 -20.75
C PHE A 75 -11.76 -8.10 -20.02
N GLU A 76 -12.30 -7.87 -18.83
CA GLU A 76 -12.95 -8.91 -18.03
C GLU A 76 -14.24 -9.42 -18.68
N ARG A 77 -15.02 -8.55 -19.34
CA ARG A 77 -16.18 -8.99 -20.13
C ARG A 77 -15.78 -9.93 -21.25
N MET A 78 -14.75 -9.59 -22.04
CA MET A 78 -14.26 -10.49 -23.09
C MET A 78 -13.69 -11.78 -22.50
N ARG A 79 -13.00 -11.72 -21.35
CA ARG A 79 -12.48 -12.92 -20.68
C ARG A 79 -13.60 -13.91 -20.34
N ALA A 80 -14.75 -13.41 -19.91
CA ALA A 80 -15.88 -14.24 -19.50
C ALA A 80 -16.76 -14.68 -20.68
N GLU A 81 -17.01 -13.79 -21.64
CA GLU A 81 -18.04 -13.98 -22.68
C GLU A 81 -17.48 -14.26 -24.07
N GLN A 82 -16.25 -13.81 -24.36
CA GLN A 82 -15.61 -13.92 -25.68
C GLN A 82 -14.09 -14.21 -25.57
N PRO A 83 -13.67 -15.34 -24.97
CA PRO A 83 -12.26 -15.65 -24.70
C PRO A 83 -11.35 -15.56 -25.94
N THR A 84 -11.77 -16.15 -27.06
CA THR A 84 -10.99 -16.15 -28.31
C THR A 84 -10.76 -14.74 -28.87
N LEU A 85 -11.72 -13.83 -28.67
CA LEU A 85 -11.57 -12.43 -29.08
C LEU A 85 -10.57 -11.70 -28.18
N LEU A 86 -10.61 -11.96 -26.86
CA LEU A 86 -9.66 -11.40 -25.91
C LEU A 86 -8.23 -11.79 -26.28
N ASP A 87 -7.98 -13.09 -26.44
CA ASP A 87 -6.66 -13.66 -26.72
C ASP A 87 -6.09 -13.08 -28.01
N ARG A 88 -6.85 -13.13 -29.10
CA ARG A 88 -6.44 -12.54 -30.39
C ARG A 88 -6.13 -11.05 -30.27
N ASN A 89 -6.92 -10.29 -29.52
CA ASN A 89 -6.72 -8.86 -29.36
C ASN A 89 -5.42 -8.57 -28.58
N ILE A 90 -5.20 -9.25 -27.44
CA ILE A 90 -3.99 -9.10 -26.64
C ILE A 90 -2.76 -9.47 -27.45
N ASP A 91 -2.76 -10.63 -28.10
CA ASP A 91 -1.62 -11.10 -28.89
C ASP A 91 -1.33 -10.13 -30.04
N THR A 92 -2.35 -9.63 -30.74
CA THR A 92 -2.16 -8.63 -31.81
C THR A 92 -1.40 -7.40 -31.29
N TRP A 93 -1.76 -6.88 -30.12
CA TRP A 93 -1.08 -5.70 -29.56
C TRP A 93 0.31 -6.00 -29.02
N LEU A 94 0.52 -7.14 -28.35
CA LEU A 94 1.84 -7.57 -27.88
C LEU A 94 2.85 -7.74 -29.02
N HIS A 95 2.39 -8.19 -30.20
CA HIS A 95 3.23 -8.42 -31.37
C HIS A 95 3.42 -7.18 -32.26
N SER A 96 2.44 -6.26 -32.30
CA SER A 96 2.48 -5.09 -33.19
C SER A 96 3.52 -4.03 -32.79
N GLN A 97 3.83 -3.91 -31.50
CA GLN A 97 4.85 -3.01 -30.98
C GLN A 97 5.79 -3.76 -30.03
N PRO A 98 6.76 -4.52 -30.57
CA PRO A 98 7.68 -5.31 -29.78
C PRO A 98 8.43 -4.46 -28.76
N GLU A 99 8.42 -4.91 -27.51
CA GLU A 99 9.15 -4.28 -26.42
C GLU A 99 9.58 -5.31 -25.39
N GLN A 100 10.48 -4.91 -24.48
CA GLN A 100 10.86 -5.72 -23.34
C GLN A 100 9.91 -5.46 -22.17
N ARG A 101 9.43 -6.55 -21.56
CA ARG A 101 8.57 -6.50 -20.39
C ARG A 101 9.04 -7.48 -19.34
N MET A 102 8.91 -7.08 -18.08
CA MET A 102 9.16 -7.96 -16.95
C MET A 102 7.88 -8.68 -16.55
N VAL A 103 7.91 -10.01 -16.58
CA VAL A 103 6.87 -10.84 -15.98
C VAL A 103 7.40 -11.37 -14.66
N ARG A 104 6.77 -10.95 -13.55
CA ARG A 104 7.06 -11.49 -12.22
C ARG A 104 6.12 -12.64 -11.93
N THR A 105 6.69 -13.78 -11.59
CA THR A 105 5.95 -15.01 -11.30
C THR A 105 6.09 -15.40 -9.83
N LEU A 106 5.05 -16.03 -9.29
CA LEU A 106 5.03 -16.59 -7.95
C LEU A 106 4.09 -17.80 -7.92
N ASP A 107 4.57 -18.93 -7.41
CA ASP A 107 3.77 -20.17 -7.27
C ASP A 107 3.08 -20.61 -8.57
N GLY A 108 3.77 -20.47 -9.72
CA GLY A 108 3.22 -20.82 -11.03
C GLY A 108 2.23 -19.81 -11.62
N ASN A 109 2.04 -18.65 -10.98
CA ASN A 109 1.19 -17.57 -11.46
C ASN A 109 2.03 -16.41 -12.00
N ALA A 110 1.58 -15.76 -13.05
CA ALA A 110 2.03 -14.43 -13.44
C ALA A 110 1.36 -13.41 -12.51
N ARG A 111 2.11 -12.93 -11.52
CA ARG A 111 1.62 -12.03 -10.47
C ARG A 111 1.70 -10.55 -10.90
N ALA A 112 2.64 -10.20 -11.78
CA ALA A 112 2.73 -8.87 -12.35
C ALA A 112 3.31 -8.85 -13.77
N PHE A 113 2.89 -7.85 -14.54
CA PHE A 113 3.38 -7.49 -15.87
C PHE A 113 3.86 -6.03 -15.84
N LEU A 114 5.18 -5.83 -15.90
CA LEU A 114 5.84 -4.58 -15.54
C LEU A 114 6.81 -4.11 -16.62
N SER A 115 7.25 -2.86 -16.51
CA SER A 115 8.36 -2.35 -17.31
C SER A 115 9.67 -3.10 -16.99
N ASP A 116 10.51 -3.32 -17.99
CA ASP A 116 11.86 -3.88 -17.84
C ASP A 116 12.78 -2.98 -17.00
N ARG A 117 12.48 -1.68 -16.94
CA ARG A 117 13.18 -0.68 -16.12
C ARG A 117 12.68 -0.59 -14.68
N TYR A 118 11.73 -1.42 -14.26
CA TYR A 118 11.17 -1.36 -12.92
C TYR A 118 12.26 -1.66 -11.87
N ARG A 119 12.60 -0.68 -11.02
CA ARG A 119 13.58 -0.89 -9.93
C ARG A 119 12.97 -1.84 -8.91
N ARG A 120 13.59 -3.02 -8.80
CA ARG A 120 13.17 -4.11 -7.95
C ARG A 120 13.64 -3.84 -6.53
N LEU A 121 12.70 -3.70 -5.59
CA LEU A 121 13.00 -3.81 -4.18
C LEU A 121 12.26 -5.04 -3.66
N ASP A 122 13.03 -6.07 -3.32
CA ASP A 122 12.51 -7.29 -2.73
C ASP A 122 12.01 -7.02 -1.31
N ASN A 123 10.85 -7.57 -0.96
CA ASN A 123 10.27 -7.48 0.36
C ASN A 123 11.11 -8.23 1.39
N TYR A 124 11.72 -9.36 1.01
CA TYR A 124 12.63 -10.09 1.88
C TYR A 124 13.87 -9.25 2.18
N ASP A 125 14.52 -8.71 1.15
CA ASP A 125 15.70 -7.86 1.32
C ASP A 125 15.37 -6.60 2.11
N LEU A 126 14.23 -5.96 1.82
CA LEU A 126 13.76 -4.80 2.56
C LEU A 126 13.60 -5.13 4.05
N LEU A 127 12.93 -6.24 4.38
CA LEU A 127 12.75 -6.64 5.77
C LEU A 127 14.10 -6.95 6.43
N ALA A 128 14.99 -7.66 5.77
CA ALA A 128 16.31 -8.02 6.27
C ALA A 128 17.18 -6.79 6.58
N HIS A 129 17.09 -5.73 5.78
CA HIS A 129 17.83 -4.48 6.01
C HIS A 129 17.19 -3.57 7.05
N VAL A 130 15.86 -3.47 7.05
CA VAL A 130 15.13 -2.53 7.92
C VAL A 130 14.95 -3.09 9.33
N TYR A 131 14.78 -4.40 9.48
CA TYR A 131 14.53 -5.01 10.79
C TYR A 131 15.62 -4.74 11.84
N PRO A 132 16.93 -4.85 11.53
CA PRO A 132 18.00 -4.47 12.47
C PRO A 132 17.88 -3.01 12.93
N MET A 133 17.57 -2.09 12.01
CA MET A 133 17.40 -0.67 12.33
C MET A 133 16.22 -0.44 13.28
N LEU A 134 15.12 -1.17 13.08
CA LEU A 134 13.94 -1.10 13.96
C LEU A 134 14.23 -1.68 15.34
N ARG A 135 15.09 -2.70 15.43
CA ARG A 135 15.52 -3.30 16.70
C ARG A 135 16.38 -2.38 17.56
N GLU A 136 17.10 -1.46 16.94
CA GLU A 136 17.90 -0.44 17.62
C GLU A 136 17.06 0.71 18.20
N LEU A 137 15.84 0.91 17.68
CA LEU A 137 14.92 1.91 18.21
C LEU A 137 14.47 1.53 19.63
N PRO A 138 14.74 2.37 20.66
CA PRO A 138 14.37 2.05 22.03
C PRO A 138 12.87 1.85 22.19
N GLY A 139 12.47 0.75 22.85
CA GLY A 139 11.06 0.43 23.10
C GLY A 139 10.26 0.08 21.84
N ALA A 140 10.92 -0.14 20.69
CA ALA A 140 10.26 -0.50 19.46
C ALA A 140 9.79 -1.96 19.46
N ARG A 141 8.61 -2.16 18.89
CA ARG A 141 8.04 -3.49 18.65
C ARG A 141 7.16 -3.46 17.41
N VAL A 142 7.14 -4.57 16.68
CA VAL A 142 6.20 -4.77 15.58
C VAL A 142 4.81 -4.94 16.19
N GLU A 143 3.90 -4.02 15.89
CA GLU A 143 2.50 -4.09 16.32
C GLU A 143 1.69 -4.95 15.37
N SER A 144 1.91 -4.79 14.07
CA SER A 144 1.18 -5.53 13.04
C SER A 144 1.99 -5.60 11.76
N CYS A 145 1.95 -6.73 11.06
CA CYS A 145 2.62 -6.90 9.78
C CYS A 145 1.89 -7.92 8.90
N GLU A 146 1.99 -7.76 7.59
CA GLU A 146 1.33 -8.63 6.62
C GLU A 146 2.03 -8.55 5.25
N VAL A 147 1.94 -9.63 4.48
CA VAL A 147 2.22 -9.62 3.04
C VAL A 147 0.98 -10.06 2.29
N THR A 148 0.40 -9.14 1.53
CA THR A 148 -0.77 -9.37 0.70
C THR A 148 -0.36 -9.63 -0.74
N ASP A 149 -1.35 -9.89 -1.61
CA ASP A 149 -1.13 -10.02 -3.05
C ASP A 149 -0.58 -8.74 -3.67
N SER A 150 -0.77 -7.58 -3.02
CA SER A 150 -0.33 -6.28 -3.51
C SER A 150 0.96 -5.79 -2.85
N ARG A 151 1.07 -5.93 -1.53
CA ARG A 151 2.02 -5.17 -0.73
C ARG A 151 2.47 -5.94 0.50
N MET A 152 3.69 -5.67 0.94
CA MET A 152 4.12 -5.93 2.30
C MET A 152 3.86 -4.69 3.17
N TYR A 153 3.49 -4.90 4.43
CA TYR A 153 3.34 -3.88 5.44
C TYR A 153 4.03 -4.29 6.74
N LEU A 154 4.72 -3.33 7.34
CA LEU A 154 5.35 -3.45 8.65
C LEU A 154 4.98 -2.23 9.48
N LYS A 155 4.17 -2.41 10.52
CA LYS A 155 3.73 -1.36 11.45
C LYS A 155 4.48 -1.54 12.77
N VAL A 156 5.31 -0.56 13.11
CA VAL A 156 6.17 -0.59 14.30
C VAL A 156 5.80 0.57 15.19
N VAL A 157 5.75 0.32 16.50
CA VAL A 157 5.44 1.34 17.51
C VAL A 157 6.55 1.39 18.54
N THR A 158 6.79 2.56 19.13
CA THR A 158 7.75 2.76 20.23
C THR A 158 7.06 3.36 21.44
N SER A 159 7.31 2.79 22.62
CA SER A 159 6.87 3.37 23.90
C SER A 159 7.72 4.54 24.36
N ARG A 160 8.84 4.84 23.68
CA ARG A 160 9.77 5.90 24.10
C ARG A 160 9.22 7.30 23.84
N VAL A 161 8.43 7.44 22.77
CA VAL A 161 7.83 8.69 22.33
C VAL A 161 6.33 8.55 22.49
N GLN A 162 5.77 9.26 23.48
CA GLN A 162 4.37 9.20 23.85
C GLN A 162 3.79 10.59 24.07
N PHE A 163 2.49 10.71 23.95
CA PHE A 163 1.76 11.96 24.14
C PHE A 163 0.38 11.67 24.69
N GLU A 164 -0.04 12.45 25.68
CA GLU A 164 -1.37 12.35 26.26
C GLU A 164 -2.28 13.38 25.58
N LEU A 165 -3.27 12.90 24.82
CA LEU A 165 -4.21 13.76 24.10
C LEU A 165 -5.13 14.50 25.07
N GLN A 166 -5.62 13.75 26.06
CA GLN A 166 -6.44 14.16 27.20
C GLN A 166 -6.20 13.18 28.36
N PRO A 167 -6.58 13.50 29.61
CA PRO A 167 -6.32 12.63 30.76
C PRO A 167 -6.73 11.17 30.52
N GLY A 168 -5.76 10.25 30.57
CA GLY A 168 -5.95 8.82 30.36
C GLY A 168 -5.92 8.33 28.90
N ASP A 169 -5.76 9.22 27.92
CA ASP A 169 -5.74 8.89 26.48
C ASP A 169 -4.33 9.09 25.90
N VAL A 170 -3.50 8.06 26.09
CA VAL A 170 -2.10 8.07 25.66
C VAL A 170 -1.96 7.47 24.26
N VAL A 171 -1.17 8.14 23.43
CA VAL A 171 -0.74 7.66 22.13
C VAL A 171 0.78 7.42 22.11
N HIS A 172 1.21 6.43 21.35
CA HIS A 172 2.61 6.12 21.04
C HIS A 172 2.94 6.49 19.60
N ALA A 173 4.19 6.90 19.38
CA ALA A 173 4.72 7.07 18.03
C ALA A 173 4.98 5.71 17.38
N GLY A 174 4.94 5.72 16.05
CA GLY A 174 5.26 4.56 15.25
C GLY A 174 5.56 4.94 13.81
N VAL A 175 5.81 3.91 13.00
CA VAL A 175 6.08 4.01 11.58
C VAL A 175 5.40 2.86 10.86
N VAL A 176 4.86 3.14 9.67
CA VAL A 176 4.45 2.11 8.71
C VAL A 176 5.42 2.12 7.55
N ILE A 177 5.94 0.93 7.24
CA ILE A 177 6.78 0.68 6.08
C ILE A 177 5.99 -0.22 5.15
N SER A 178 5.81 0.20 3.90
CA SER A 178 5.08 -0.57 2.89
C SER A 178 5.83 -0.60 1.58
N ASN A 179 5.88 -1.76 0.94
CA ASN A 179 6.48 -1.94 -0.38
C ASN A 179 5.59 -2.82 -1.24
N SER A 180 5.58 -2.56 -2.55
CA SER A 180 4.88 -3.38 -3.52
C SER A 180 5.91 -3.95 -4.47
N GLU A 181 5.90 -5.26 -4.62
CA GLU A 181 6.71 -5.97 -5.61
C GLU A 181 6.03 -6.13 -6.96
N THR A 182 4.76 -5.74 -7.06
CA THR A 182 3.88 -6.03 -8.18
C THR A 182 3.47 -4.76 -8.93
N GLY A 183 4.18 -3.65 -8.76
CA GLY A 183 3.93 -2.38 -9.46
C GLY A 183 2.75 -1.56 -8.93
N GLN A 184 2.20 -1.88 -7.77
CA GLN A 184 1.07 -1.16 -7.15
C GLN A 184 1.50 -0.02 -6.22
N GLY A 185 2.79 0.37 -6.26
CA GLY A 185 3.35 1.50 -5.52
C GLY A 185 4.86 1.40 -5.35
N SER A 186 5.49 2.48 -4.89
CA SER A 186 6.89 2.46 -4.43
C SER A 186 6.97 2.12 -2.94
N LEU A 187 8.18 1.86 -2.45
CA LEU A 187 8.47 1.91 -1.01
C LEU A 187 7.90 3.20 -0.40
N SER A 188 7.22 3.06 0.72
CA SER A 188 6.63 4.13 1.51
C SER A 188 6.99 3.92 2.97
N VAL A 189 7.43 5.01 3.62
CA VAL A 189 7.67 5.09 5.06
C VAL A 189 6.82 6.26 5.56
N SER A 190 5.90 6.02 6.48
CA SER A 190 4.96 7.04 6.97
C SER A 190 4.84 7.00 8.50
N PRO A 191 4.74 8.15 9.17
CA PRO A 191 4.48 8.19 10.60
C PRO A 191 3.15 7.52 10.95
N LEU A 192 3.14 6.79 12.06
CA LEU A 192 1.98 6.14 12.64
C LEU A 192 1.76 6.69 14.04
N ILE A 193 0.51 6.99 14.39
CA ILE A 193 0.10 7.18 15.78
C ILE A 193 -0.66 5.94 16.22
N PHE A 194 -0.23 5.35 17.33
CA PHE A 194 -0.88 4.20 17.94
C PHE A 194 -1.55 4.60 19.25
N ARG A 195 -2.88 4.52 19.30
CA ARG A 195 -3.67 4.92 20.47
C ARG A 195 -3.85 3.75 21.43
N LEU A 196 -3.38 3.87 22.67
CA LEU A 196 -3.36 2.75 23.62
C LEU A 196 -4.76 2.34 24.10
N LEU A 197 -5.69 3.28 24.19
CA LEU A 197 -7.03 3.01 24.73
C LEU A 197 -7.84 2.02 23.88
N CYS A 198 -7.61 2.01 22.57
CA CYS A 198 -8.38 1.22 21.61
C CYS A 198 -7.49 0.43 20.64
N SER A 199 -6.17 0.53 20.77
CA SER A 199 -5.17 0.01 19.82
C SER A 199 -5.35 0.53 18.38
N ASN A 200 -5.99 1.68 18.16
CA ASN A 200 -6.16 2.25 16.82
C ASN A 200 -4.82 2.70 16.22
N GLY A 201 -4.65 2.46 14.93
CA GLY A 201 -3.55 3.03 14.14
C GLY A 201 -4.05 4.19 13.30
N LEU A 202 -3.29 5.29 13.27
CA LEU A 202 -3.52 6.41 12.36
C LEU A 202 -2.24 6.68 11.58
N ILE A 203 -2.30 6.52 10.26
CA ILE A 203 -1.16 6.75 9.38
C ILE A 203 -1.22 8.18 8.88
N ALA A 204 -0.29 9.01 9.34
CA ALA A 204 -0.27 10.43 8.99
C ALA A 204 0.00 10.62 7.50
N ALA A 205 -0.74 11.54 6.87
CA ALA A 205 -0.54 11.90 5.48
C ALA A 205 0.59 12.94 5.36
N ASP A 206 1.81 12.56 5.73
CA ASP A 206 2.92 13.52 5.71
C ASP A 206 3.27 13.95 4.27
N GLN A 207 2.83 15.15 3.91
CA GLN A 207 3.09 15.77 2.61
C GLN A 207 4.59 16.07 2.38
N ALA A 208 5.39 16.22 3.44
CA ALA A 208 6.82 16.43 3.33
C ALA A 208 7.54 15.12 2.97
N MET A 209 7.15 13.99 3.58
CA MET A 209 7.73 12.68 3.27
C MET A 209 7.19 12.08 1.96
N ARG A 210 5.97 12.43 1.51
CA ARG A 210 5.45 12.02 0.19
C ARG A 210 6.32 12.47 -0.98
N LYS A 211 7.09 13.55 -0.86
CA LYS A 211 8.02 14.02 -1.90
C LYS A 211 9.28 13.15 -1.99
N THR A 212 9.58 12.39 -0.96
CA THR A 212 10.73 11.49 -0.90
C THR A 212 10.26 10.08 -1.25
N HIS A 213 9.86 9.87 -2.50
CA HIS A 213 9.81 8.50 -3.03
C HIS A 213 11.23 7.95 -2.98
N ILE A 214 11.56 7.20 -1.92
CA ILE A 214 12.93 6.71 -1.68
C ILE A 214 13.42 5.87 -2.87
N GLY A 215 12.49 5.30 -3.66
CA GLY A 215 12.75 4.54 -4.89
C GLY A 215 12.74 5.32 -6.22
N ARG A 216 12.42 6.62 -6.25
CA ARG A 216 12.49 7.42 -7.49
C ARG A 216 13.85 8.11 -7.53
N MET A 217 14.83 7.46 -8.16
CA MET A 217 16.02 8.19 -8.62
C MET A 217 15.54 9.33 -9.52
N THR A 218 16.17 10.49 -9.38
CA THR A 218 16.12 11.60 -10.34
C THR A 218 16.10 11.01 -11.75
N GLU A 219 15.11 11.35 -12.55
CA GLU A 219 15.04 10.98 -13.97
C GLU A 219 16.31 11.49 -14.65
N THR A 220 17.34 10.64 -14.73
CA THR A 220 18.42 10.85 -15.69
C THR A 220 17.74 10.78 -17.06
N SER A 221 17.98 11.83 -17.85
CA SER A 221 17.43 12.08 -19.18
C SER A 221 17.24 10.83 -20.04
N HIS A 222 16.15 10.84 -20.81
CA HIS A 222 15.51 9.73 -21.53
C HIS A 222 16.37 8.91 -22.52
N ASP A 223 17.68 9.14 -22.66
CA ASP A 223 18.52 8.52 -23.70
C ASP A 223 19.84 7.85 -23.23
N GLU A 224 20.14 7.76 -21.93
CA GLU A 224 21.38 7.11 -21.48
C GLU A 224 21.14 5.71 -20.88
N VAL A 225 21.41 4.68 -21.68
CA VAL A 225 21.59 3.30 -21.21
C VAL A 225 22.85 3.26 -20.36
N THR A 226 22.69 3.48 -19.06
CA THR A 226 23.78 3.38 -18.09
C THR A 226 23.90 1.92 -17.64
N PHE A 227 24.83 1.19 -18.25
CA PHE A 227 25.31 -0.08 -17.71
C PHE A 227 26.11 0.21 -16.44
N PHE A 228 25.42 0.27 -15.29
CA PHE A 228 26.09 0.36 -14.00
C PHE A 228 26.85 -0.93 -13.73
N LYS A 229 28.11 -0.82 -13.30
CA LYS A 229 28.89 -1.96 -12.81
C LYS A 229 28.28 -2.46 -11.49
N GLU A 230 28.46 -3.73 -11.16
CA GLU A 230 27.94 -4.34 -9.93
C GLU A 230 28.29 -3.53 -8.66
N ASP A 231 29.51 -2.99 -8.59
CA ASP A 231 29.95 -2.13 -7.47
C ASP A 231 29.15 -0.83 -7.34
N THR A 232 28.71 -0.26 -8.48
CA THR A 232 27.88 0.97 -8.48
C THR A 232 26.46 0.65 -8.02
N LEU A 233 25.91 -0.48 -8.43
CA LEU A 233 24.60 -0.94 -7.95
C LEU A 233 24.60 -1.20 -6.44
N ALA A 234 25.65 -1.86 -5.94
CA ALA A 234 25.81 -2.12 -4.51
C ALA A 234 25.94 -0.83 -3.69
N ALA A 235 26.70 0.15 -4.18
CA ALA A 235 26.83 1.46 -3.54
C ALA A 235 25.50 2.25 -3.53
N ASP A 236 24.75 2.19 -4.63
CA ASP A 236 23.44 2.83 -4.74
C ASP A 236 22.40 2.19 -3.80
N ASP A 237 22.45 0.87 -3.61
CA ASP A 237 21.57 0.17 -2.69
C ASP A 237 21.94 0.47 -1.22
N ALA A 238 23.22 0.53 -0.89
CA ALA A 238 23.67 0.98 0.43
C ALA A 238 23.18 2.42 0.73
N ALA A 239 23.35 3.34 -0.21
CA ALA A 239 22.86 4.70 -0.09
C ALA A 239 21.32 4.76 0.03
N PHE A 240 20.61 3.90 -0.70
CA PHE A 240 19.16 3.78 -0.62
C PHE A 240 18.72 3.35 0.79
N PHE A 241 19.29 2.30 1.36
CA PHE A 241 18.91 1.83 2.71
C PHE A 241 19.30 2.81 3.82
N LEU A 242 20.38 3.58 3.65
CA LEU A 242 20.69 4.70 4.54
C LEU A 242 19.58 5.76 4.53
N LYS A 243 19.04 6.11 3.36
CA LYS A 243 17.88 7.01 3.26
C LYS A 243 16.65 6.42 3.93
N VAL A 244 16.39 5.12 3.77
CA VAL A 244 15.27 4.44 4.45
C VAL A 244 15.42 4.55 5.97
N ARG A 245 16.61 4.27 6.51
CA ARG A 245 16.92 4.42 7.94
C ARG A 245 16.61 5.82 8.45
N ASP A 246 17.15 6.83 7.78
CA ASP A 246 17.01 8.23 8.20
C ASP A 246 15.53 8.66 8.14
N THR A 247 14.81 8.18 7.14
CA THR A 247 13.37 8.41 6.96
C THR A 247 12.55 7.74 8.09
N VAL A 248 12.90 6.51 8.47
CA VAL A 248 12.28 5.81 9.61
C VAL A 248 12.53 6.58 10.91
N GLN A 249 13.76 7.00 11.17
CA GLN A 249 14.11 7.78 12.37
C GLN A 249 13.37 9.12 12.42
N ALA A 250 13.27 9.83 11.29
CA ALA A 250 12.50 11.07 11.18
C ALA A 250 11.00 10.84 11.45
N ALA A 251 10.43 9.75 10.93
CA ALA A 251 9.02 9.41 11.09
C ALA A 251 8.63 9.16 12.56
N VAL A 252 9.51 8.51 13.33
CA VAL A 252 9.30 8.22 14.76
C VAL A 252 9.85 9.30 15.69
N SER A 253 10.38 10.41 15.15
CA SER A 253 10.97 11.47 15.95
C SER A 253 9.92 12.19 16.82
N GLN A 254 10.34 12.68 17.99
CA GLN A 254 9.48 13.46 18.88
C GLN A 254 8.86 14.67 18.17
N ALA A 255 9.60 15.34 17.28
CA ALA A 255 9.13 16.52 16.57
C ALA A 255 7.96 16.20 15.62
N THR A 256 8.15 15.19 14.75
CA THR A 256 7.11 14.72 13.82
C THR A 256 5.89 14.23 14.58
N PHE A 257 6.11 13.42 15.61
CA PHE A 257 5.03 12.87 16.43
C PHE A 257 4.23 13.95 17.17
N SER A 258 4.89 14.89 17.85
CA SER A 258 4.22 15.99 18.54
C SER A 258 3.39 16.84 17.58
N LEU A 259 3.87 17.08 16.35
CA LEU A 259 3.11 17.83 15.35
C LEU A 259 1.80 17.13 14.98
N ILE A 260 1.84 15.82 14.76
CA ILE A 260 0.65 15.04 14.39
C ILE A 260 -0.28 14.91 15.60
N ALA A 261 0.25 14.67 16.80
CA ALA A 261 -0.54 14.58 18.03
C ALA A 261 -1.25 15.91 18.36
N GLU A 262 -0.61 17.05 18.14
CA GLU A 262 -1.27 18.36 18.28
C GLU A 262 -2.36 18.59 17.22
N ARG A 263 -2.20 18.08 16.00
CA ARG A 263 -3.30 18.08 15.00
C ARG A 263 -4.48 17.24 15.48
N MET A 264 -4.23 16.06 16.06
CA MET A 264 -5.28 15.24 16.69
C MET A 264 -5.97 15.97 17.83
N ARG A 265 -5.21 16.64 18.71
CA ARG A 265 -5.78 17.41 19.81
C ARG A 265 -6.67 18.56 19.30
N LYS A 266 -6.28 19.23 18.22
CA LYS A 266 -7.10 20.29 17.61
C LYS A 266 -8.45 19.79 17.12
N THR A 267 -8.54 18.57 16.56
CA THR A 267 -9.83 18.05 16.06
C THR A 267 -10.81 17.72 17.18
N MET A 268 -10.35 17.57 18.42
CA MET A 268 -11.23 17.40 19.60
C MET A 268 -12.07 18.67 19.89
N GLY A 269 -11.57 19.84 19.49
CA GLY A 269 -12.29 21.12 19.62
C GLY A 269 -13.37 21.34 18.57
N ILE A 270 -13.42 20.52 17.52
CA ILE A 270 -14.37 20.67 16.40
C ILE A 270 -15.63 19.90 16.75
N LYS A 271 -16.68 20.58 17.24
CA LYS A 271 -17.96 19.94 17.59
C LYS A 271 -18.79 19.65 16.35
N LEU A 272 -19.33 18.43 16.26
CA LEU A 272 -20.33 18.09 15.25
C LEU A 272 -21.68 18.59 15.75
N VAL A 273 -22.14 19.72 15.21
CA VAL A 273 -23.38 20.39 15.62
C VAL A 273 -24.57 20.01 14.74
N GLY A 274 -24.32 19.49 13.55
CA GLY A 274 -25.32 18.96 12.63
C GLY A 274 -25.70 17.50 12.91
N ASP A 275 -26.28 16.83 11.90
CA ASP A 275 -26.62 15.41 11.91
C ASP A 275 -25.35 14.54 11.70
N PRO A 276 -24.93 13.74 12.70
CA PRO A 276 -23.78 12.85 12.57
C PRO A 276 -23.89 11.84 11.42
N VAL A 277 -25.11 11.43 11.06
CA VAL A 277 -25.35 10.55 9.90
C VAL A 277 -24.92 11.26 8.62
N LYS A 278 -25.32 12.53 8.45
CA LYS A 278 -24.97 13.36 7.30
C LYS A 278 -23.47 13.66 7.26
N SER A 279 -22.82 13.86 8.41
CA SER A 279 -21.36 13.99 8.50
C SER A 279 -20.66 12.74 7.96
N VAL A 280 -21.12 11.55 8.37
CA VAL A 280 -20.55 10.27 7.91
C VAL A 280 -20.87 10.01 6.43
N GLU A 281 -22.05 10.38 5.94
CA GLU A 281 -22.38 10.30 4.51
C GLU A 281 -21.44 11.16 3.65
N ARG A 282 -21.19 12.42 4.04
CA ARG A 282 -20.26 13.31 3.33
C ARG A 282 -18.83 12.77 3.35
N LEU A 283 -18.40 12.25 4.50
CA LEU A 283 -17.09 11.60 4.65
C LEU A 283 -16.99 10.36 3.74
N ALA A 284 -18.03 9.54 3.69
CA ALA A 284 -18.09 8.35 2.85
C ALA A 284 -17.97 8.68 1.36
N VAL A 285 -18.65 9.72 0.89
CA VAL A 285 -18.52 10.22 -0.49
C VAL A 285 -17.09 10.71 -0.76
N LYS A 286 -16.54 11.54 0.12
CA LYS A 286 -15.21 12.14 -0.07
C LYS A 286 -14.09 11.10 -0.15
N TYR A 287 -14.15 10.07 0.69
CA TYR A 287 -13.12 9.04 0.78
C TYR A 287 -13.49 7.71 0.11
N LEU A 288 -14.58 7.70 -0.67
CA LEU A 288 -15.07 6.54 -1.42
C LEU A 288 -15.22 5.31 -0.52
N LEU A 289 -15.86 5.49 0.65
CA LEU A 289 -16.22 4.39 1.53
C LEU A 289 -17.38 3.61 0.93
N GLN A 290 -17.32 2.29 1.04
CA GLN A 290 -18.42 1.41 0.64
C GLN A 290 -19.58 1.53 1.64
N GLU A 291 -20.78 1.12 1.23
CA GLU A 291 -21.99 1.22 2.07
C GLU A 291 -21.84 0.50 3.42
N HIS A 292 -21.22 -0.69 3.42
CA HIS A 292 -20.97 -1.43 4.66
C HIS A 292 -19.94 -0.72 5.56
N GLU A 293 -18.94 -0.05 4.97
CA GLU A 293 -17.93 0.72 5.71
C GLU A 293 -18.52 1.99 6.31
N LYS A 294 -19.37 2.70 5.55
CA LYS A 294 -20.14 3.84 6.04
C LYS A 294 -20.97 3.47 7.26
N ALA A 295 -21.70 2.36 7.19
CA ALA A 295 -22.49 1.85 8.31
C ALA A 295 -21.61 1.45 9.51
N GLY A 296 -20.44 0.86 9.25
CA GLY A 296 -19.46 0.52 10.28
C GLY A 296 -18.88 1.74 10.99
N VAL A 297 -18.43 2.74 10.24
CA VAL A 297 -17.92 4.01 10.78
C VAL A 297 -18.99 4.71 11.61
N LEU A 298 -20.23 4.79 11.12
CA LEU A 298 -21.34 5.38 11.87
C LEU A 298 -21.61 4.64 13.19
N ARG A 299 -21.58 3.30 13.17
CA ARG A 299 -21.76 2.47 14.38
C ARG A 299 -20.65 2.74 15.40
N THR A 300 -19.39 2.83 14.96
CA THR A 300 -18.26 3.14 15.83
C THR A 300 -18.40 4.54 16.44
N LEU A 301 -18.80 5.54 15.65
CA LEU A 301 -19.04 6.91 16.13
C LEU A 301 -20.12 6.95 17.22
N ILE A 302 -21.25 6.26 17.00
CA ILE A 302 -22.35 6.19 17.97
C ILE A 302 -21.91 5.47 19.25
N LYS A 303 -21.16 4.37 19.11
CA LYS A 303 -20.65 3.58 20.25
C LYS A 303 -19.71 4.39 21.14
N ASP A 304 -18.81 5.15 20.52
CA ASP A 304 -17.83 5.98 21.25
C ASP A 304 -18.48 7.24 21.85
N GLY A 305 -19.57 7.73 21.24
CA GLY A 305 -20.33 8.89 21.73
C GLY A 305 -19.59 10.23 21.62
N ASP A 306 -18.44 10.27 20.93
CA ASP A 306 -17.66 11.49 20.75
C ASP A 306 -18.09 12.22 19.47
N LEU A 307 -18.99 13.20 19.63
CA LEU A 307 -19.47 14.05 18.53
C LEU A 307 -18.50 15.21 18.24
N THR A 308 -17.26 14.85 17.92
CA THR A 308 -16.22 15.79 17.48
C THR A 308 -15.54 15.34 16.19
N GLY A 309 -14.74 16.22 15.58
CA GLY A 309 -13.84 15.85 14.49
C GLY A 309 -12.86 14.73 14.89
N PHE A 310 -12.41 14.73 16.15
CA PHE A 310 -11.62 13.63 16.71
C PHE A 310 -12.41 12.32 16.77
N GLY A 311 -13.67 12.37 17.20
CA GLY A 311 -14.58 11.22 17.18
C GLY A 311 -14.76 10.63 15.79
N LEU A 312 -14.89 11.45 14.74
CA LEU A 312 -14.93 10.96 13.34
C LEU A 312 -13.63 10.27 12.93
N VAL A 313 -12.48 10.85 13.27
CA VAL A 313 -11.17 10.24 13.00
C VAL A 313 -11.05 8.90 13.73
N ASN A 314 -11.47 8.84 14.99
CA ASN A 314 -11.44 7.63 15.78
C ASN A 314 -12.43 6.58 15.26
N ALA A 315 -13.59 6.99 14.75
CA ALA A 315 -14.58 6.10 14.17
C ALA A 315 -14.05 5.40 12.91
N VAL A 316 -13.37 6.15 12.03
CA VAL A 316 -12.73 5.59 10.81
C VAL A 316 -11.59 4.63 11.18
N THR A 317 -10.67 5.07 12.04
CA THR A 317 -9.52 4.23 12.46
C THR A 317 -9.91 3.06 13.36
N GLY A 318 -11.03 3.19 14.07
CA GLY A 318 -11.65 2.12 14.86
C GLY A 318 -12.29 1.07 13.96
N TYR A 319 -13.08 1.49 12.96
CA TYR A 319 -13.67 0.57 12.00
C TYR A 319 -12.63 -0.18 11.17
N ALA A 320 -11.44 0.39 10.95
CA ALA A 320 -10.32 -0.28 10.28
C ALA A 320 -9.95 -1.63 10.93
N GLN A 321 -10.26 -1.86 12.21
CA GLN A 321 -10.00 -3.14 12.88
C GLN A 321 -10.96 -4.25 12.45
N GLU A 322 -12.18 -3.89 12.03
CA GLU A 322 -13.26 -4.83 11.70
C GLU A 322 -13.22 -5.27 10.24
N VAL A 323 -12.41 -4.62 9.40
CA VAL A 323 -12.29 -4.94 7.98
C VAL A 323 -11.46 -6.21 7.77
N ASP A 324 -11.95 -7.13 6.94
CA ASP A 324 -11.28 -8.39 6.64
C ASP A 324 -9.99 -8.23 5.83
N LEU A 325 -10.00 -7.34 4.84
CA LEU A 325 -8.85 -7.11 3.96
C LEU A 325 -7.82 -6.20 4.62
N TYR A 326 -6.58 -6.68 4.76
CA TYR A 326 -5.49 -5.95 5.40
C TYR A 326 -5.12 -4.65 4.66
N ASP A 327 -5.11 -4.69 3.33
CA ASP A 327 -4.87 -3.52 2.48
C ASP A 327 -5.90 -2.43 2.80
N ARG A 328 -7.19 -2.79 2.83
CA ARG A 328 -8.28 -1.85 3.09
C ARG A 328 -8.30 -1.33 4.52
N SER A 329 -8.00 -2.18 5.50
CA SER A 329 -7.78 -1.75 6.89
C SER A 329 -6.70 -0.66 6.96
N THR A 330 -5.57 -0.87 6.31
CA THR A 330 -4.46 0.10 6.29
C THR A 330 -4.84 1.38 5.52
N GLU A 331 -5.66 1.29 4.48
CA GLU A 331 -6.20 2.47 3.79
C GLU A 331 -7.10 3.32 4.69
N LEU A 332 -7.96 2.70 5.53
CA LEU A 332 -8.80 3.39 6.50
C LEU A 332 -7.96 4.11 7.56
N GLU A 333 -6.88 3.49 8.04
CA GLU A 333 -5.92 4.15 8.94
C GLU A 333 -5.29 5.40 8.29
N ALA A 334 -4.99 5.32 6.99
CA ALA A 334 -4.48 6.45 6.21
C ALA A 334 -5.56 7.48 5.88
N ILE A 335 -6.84 7.10 5.78
CA ILE A 335 -7.97 8.05 5.70
C ILE A 335 -8.05 8.84 7.00
N GLY A 336 -7.92 8.18 8.15
CA GLY A 336 -7.84 8.81 9.46
C GLY A 336 -6.78 9.92 9.51
N GLY A 337 -5.57 9.66 9.00
CA GLY A 337 -4.53 10.69 8.91
C GLY A 337 -4.84 11.81 7.91
N ARG A 338 -5.47 11.51 6.77
CA ARG A 338 -5.91 12.54 5.82
C ARG A 338 -6.99 13.46 6.38
N LEU A 339 -7.84 12.96 7.27
CA LEU A 339 -8.83 13.79 7.96
C LEU A 339 -8.16 14.86 8.84
N LEU A 340 -7.03 14.55 9.48
CA LEU A 340 -6.29 15.52 10.30
C LEU A 340 -5.74 16.70 9.50
N ASP A 341 -5.47 16.50 8.21
CA ASP A 341 -4.87 17.51 7.33
C ASP A 341 -5.93 18.34 6.59
N GLN A 342 -7.22 18.14 6.88
CA GLN A 342 -8.30 18.92 6.29
C GLN A 342 -8.25 20.40 6.70
N GLY A 343 -8.66 21.25 5.76
CA GLY A 343 -8.81 22.68 6.01
C GLY A 343 -10.03 22.99 6.89
N ALA A 344 -10.06 24.20 7.47
CA ALA A 344 -11.16 24.65 8.32
C ALA A 344 -12.53 24.59 7.63
N LYS A 345 -12.59 24.92 6.32
CA LYS A 345 -13.82 24.85 5.52
C LYS A 345 -14.34 23.42 5.42
N GLU A 346 -13.48 22.46 5.13
CA GLU A 346 -13.85 21.04 5.00
C GLU A 346 -14.35 20.48 6.34
N TRP A 347 -13.74 20.92 7.45
CA TRP A 347 -14.22 20.57 8.79
C TRP A 347 -15.58 21.17 9.11
N SER A 348 -15.85 22.44 8.76
CA SER A 348 -17.17 23.06 8.92
C SER A 348 -18.24 22.35 8.09
N GLU A 349 -17.93 21.98 6.84
CA GLU A 349 -18.84 21.20 5.99
C GLU A 349 -19.19 19.83 6.59
N LEU A 350 -18.29 19.18 7.32
CA LEU A 350 -18.59 17.94 8.03
C LEU A 350 -19.32 18.20 9.35
N ALA A 351 -18.93 19.22 10.11
CA ALA A 351 -19.45 19.53 11.43
C ALA A 351 -20.89 20.05 11.42
N GLU A 352 -21.27 20.79 10.37
CA GLU A 352 -22.58 21.42 10.20
C GLU A 352 -23.45 20.67 9.17
N ALA A 353 -23.10 19.43 8.86
CA ALA A 353 -23.87 18.61 7.92
C ALA A 353 -25.31 18.42 8.42
N ALA A 354 -26.30 18.70 7.59
CA ALA A 354 -27.73 18.58 7.90
C ALA A 354 -28.47 17.85 6.79
#